data_AF-B8HVV8-F1
#
_entry.id   AF-B8HVV8-F1
#
_cell.length_a   1.000
_cell.length_b   1.000
_cell.length_c   1.000
_cell.angle_alpha   90.00
_cell.angle_beta   90.00
_cell.angle_gamma   90.00
#
_symmetry.space_group_name_H-M   'P 1'
#
loop_
_entity.id
_entity.type
_entity.pdbx_description
1 polymer ?
#
loop_
_entity_poly.entity_id
_entity_poly.type
_entity_poly.pdbx_seq_one_letter_code
_entity_poly.pdbx_strand_id
1 'polypeptide(L)'
;MTASESHPSSASASGTFSSQRSSLRHDLRTPINAILGYSEMLLEELSPEEDLEQILLNKINRAGQQLLEQVNQLVTPSSSAEVSQIRHSLRSPLTVVIGYTELLLEEMKAERQTDLERIRSASQQMLGLIEQIVLVETDPQVSQVTGVAATDVAPGSEVELGASGQASSEDLTGKILVVDDTLINRDLLSRRLERQGHTVKLSENGQQALQLLESQSFDLVLLDVIMPKMNGLELLRLMKDTPNWKDIPVIMISALDEVESAVRCIELGAEDYLTKPFNTILLKARIKACLEKKYLRDQERQYLHQVACLTEAAAAVEGAKFQPDSLAEVAQRQDALGQLARVFQHMAAEVYGREQRLQQQIQQLKIEIDQEKRVRQVAEITESGFFRDLQQRAALLRKKVNSDDG
;
A
#
# COMPACT_ATOMS: atom_id res chain seq x y z
N MET A 1 -50.84 -38.24 -16.27
CA MET A 1 -50.26 -37.71 -15.01
C MET A 1 -49.29 -38.75 -14.49
N THR A 2 -48.01 -38.60 -14.83
CA THR A 2 -46.90 -39.41 -14.30
C THR A 2 -45.88 -38.40 -13.80
N ALA A 3 -45.83 -38.21 -12.49
CA ALA A 3 -44.91 -37.27 -11.85
C ALA A 3 -43.51 -37.90 -11.81
N SER A 4 -42.56 -37.14 -12.37
CA SER A 4 -41.13 -37.34 -12.24
C SER A 4 -40.69 -36.74 -10.91
N GLU A 5 -40.23 -37.56 -9.97
CA GLU A 5 -39.51 -37.08 -8.79
C GLU A 5 -38.01 -37.06 -9.11
N SER A 6 -37.50 -35.86 -9.26
CA SER A 6 -36.08 -35.51 -9.34
C SER A 6 -35.45 -35.55 -7.95
N HIS A 7 -34.44 -36.41 -7.76
CA HIS A 7 -33.54 -36.36 -6.60
C HIS A 7 -32.71 -35.06 -6.60
N PRO A 8 -32.61 -34.31 -5.48
CA PRO A 8 -31.61 -33.25 -5.35
C PRO A 8 -30.29 -33.80 -4.79
N SER A 9 -29.28 -33.79 -5.65
CA SER A 9 -27.90 -33.34 -5.43
C SER A 9 -27.17 -33.70 -4.12
N SER A 10 -26.22 -34.63 -4.22
CA SER A 10 -25.15 -34.92 -3.25
C SER A 10 -23.96 -33.92 -3.30
N ALA A 11 -24.10 -32.78 -3.97
CA ALA A 11 -22.99 -31.84 -4.21
C ALA A 11 -22.83 -30.74 -3.12
N SER A 12 -23.81 -30.54 -2.24
CA SER A 12 -23.77 -29.46 -1.22
C SER A 12 -23.03 -29.81 0.08
N ALA A 13 -22.88 -31.10 0.41
CA ALA A 13 -22.21 -31.54 1.63
C ALA A 13 -20.68 -31.35 1.56
N SER A 14 -20.06 -31.64 0.41
CA SER A 14 -18.59 -31.61 0.25
C SER A 14 -17.99 -30.20 0.44
N GLY A 15 -18.70 -29.14 0.03
CA GLY A 15 -18.25 -27.75 0.19
C GLY A 15 -18.32 -27.20 1.62
N THR A 16 -19.15 -27.79 2.48
CA THR A 16 -19.30 -27.35 3.88
C THR A 16 -18.17 -27.92 4.75
N PHE A 17 -17.70 -29.13 4.46
CA PHE A 17 -16.58 -29.74 5.17
C PHE A 17 -15.23 -29.13 4.79
N SER A 18 -15.00 -28.76 3.52
CA SER A 18 -13.75 -28.09 3.11
C SER A 18 -13.55 -26.72 3.76
N SER A 19 -14.63 -25.94 3.89
CA SER A 19 -14.62 -24.64 4.57
C SER A 19 -14.40 -24.76 6.08
N GLN A 20 -15.03 -25.73 6.74
CA GLN A 20 -14.78 -26.03 8.16
C GLN A 20 -13.35 -26.53 8.42
N ARG A 21 -12.75 -27.29 7.50
CA ARG A 21 -11.35 -27.74 7.58
C ARG A 21 -10.36 -26.58 7.51
N SER A 22 -10.58 -25.66 6.58
CA SER A 22 -9.76 -24.44 6.46
C SER A 22 -9.86 -23.60 7.74
N SER A 23 -11.07 -23.47 8.29
CA SER A 23 -11.30 -22.77 9.57
C SER A 23 -10.55 -23.43 10.73
N LEU A 24 -10.67 -24.74 10.95
CA LEU A 24 -10.00 -25.40 12.07
C LEU A 24 -8.46 -25.32 11.97
N ARG A 25 -7.91 -25.51 10.76
CA ARG A 25 -6.47 -25.39 10.52
C ARG A 25 -5.99 -23.96 10.76
N HIS A 26 -6.77 -22.96 10.35
CA HIS A 26 -6.52 -21.56 10.64
C HIS A 26 -6.54 -21.28 12.15
N ASP A 27 -7.58 -21.74 12.84
CA ASP A 27 -7.79 -21.53 14.28
C ASP A 27 -6.68 -22.17 15.12
N LEU A 28 -6.14 -23.32 14.69
CA LEU A 28 -4.98 -23.97 15.32
C LEU A 28 -3.63 -23.34 14.94
N ARG A 29 -3.48 -22.81 13.72
CA ARG A 29 -2.23 -22.16 13.27
C ARG A 29 -1.99 -20.84 14.01
N THR A 30 -3.03 -20.06 14.28
CA THR A 30 -2.93 -18.76 14.96
C THR A 30 -2.20 -18.82 16.31
N PRO A 31 -2.59 -19.66 17.29
CA PRO A 31 -1.87 -19.74 18.55
C PRO A 31 -0.45 -20.30 18.38
N ILE A 32 -0.21 -21.21 17.44
CA ILE A 32 1.15 -21.72 17.16
C ILE A 32 2.06 -20.62 16.63
N ASN A 33 1.57 -19.79 15.71
CA ASN A 33 2.31 -18.65 15.18
C ASN A 33 2.64 -17.63 16.28
N ALA A 34 1.74 -17.46 17.26
CA ALA A 34 2.01 -16.63 18.43
C ALA A 34 3.18 -17.20 19.27
N ILE A 35 3.14 -18.50 19.58
CA ILE A 35 4.18 -19.19 20.35
C ILE A 35 5.53 -19.03 19.65
N LEU A 36 5.59 -19.31 18.35
CA LEU A 36 6.80 -19.19 17.55
C LEU A 36 7.27 -17.73 17.48
N GLY A 37 6.42 -16.81 17.07
CA GLY A 37 6.78 -15.41 16.86
C GLY A 37 7.28 -14.71 18.11
N TYR A 38 6.60 -14.88 19.25
CA TYR A 38 7.05 -14.30 20.51
C TYR A 38 8.31 -15.00 21.04
N SER A 39 8.46 -16.32 20.86
CA SER A 39 9.69 -17.02 21.26
C SER A 39 10.91 -16.56 20.47
N GLU A 40 10.77 -16.31 19.16
CA GLU A 40 11.85 -15.78 18.31
C GLU A 40 12.22 -14.35 18.68
N MET A 41 11.22 -13.50 18.93
CA MET A 41 11.44 -12.11 19.33
C MET A 41 12.20 -12.03 20.66
N LEU A 42 11.83 -12.89 21.63
CA LEU A 42 12.53 -13.01 22.90
C LEU A 42 13.96 -13.52 22.71
N LEU A 43 14.18 -14.54 21.86
CA LEU A 43 15.53 -15.06 21.57
C LEU A 43 16.47 -14.00 20.99
N GLU A 44 15.95 -13.10 20.14
CA GLU A 44 16.74 -12.00 19.56
C GLU A 44 17.08 -10.89 20.55
N GLU A 45 16.36 -10.79 21.66
CA GLU A 45 16.57 -9.79 22.72
C GLU A 45 17.46 -10.30 23.85
N LEU A 46 17.81 -11.59 23.84
CA LEU A 46 18.71 -12.18 24.82
C LEU A 46 20.14 -11.71 24.59
N SER A 47 20.83 -11.44 25.69
CA SER A 47 22.27 -11.23 25.70
C SER A 47 23.00 -12.58 25.59
N PRO A 48 24.25 -12.61 25.08
CA PRO A 48 25.04 -13.84 24.99
C PRO A 48 25.33 -14.56 26.33
N GLU A 49 25.03 -13.91 27.46
CA GLU A 49 25.24 -14.45 28.82
C GLU A 49 23.99 -15.18 29.37
N GLU A 50 22.84 -15.08 28.69
CA GLU A 50 21.54 -15.66 29.10
C GLU A 50 21.37 -17.08 28.53
N ASP A 51 22.33 -17.98 28.81
CA ASP A 51 22.40 -19.34 28.24
C ASP A 51 21.18 -20.21 28.59
N LEU A 52 20.67 -20.12 29.83
CA LEU A 52 19.55 -20.95 30.29
C LEU A 52 18.26 -20.54 29.58
N GLU A 53 17.98 -19.24 29.52
CA GLU A 53 16.82 -18.67 28.86
C GLU A 53 16.85 -18.99 27.36
N GLN A 54 18.02 -18.90 26.74
CA GLN A 54 18.20 -19.27 25.34
C GLN A 54 17.91 -20.76 25.11
N ILE A 55 18.37 -21.65 25.99
CA ILE A 55 18.06 -23.08 25.92
C ILE A 55 16.55 -23.32 26.06
N LEU A 56 15.89 -22.70 27.02
CA LEU A 56 14.46 -22.89 27.28
C LEU A 56 13.59 -22.36 26.13
N LEU A 57 13.90 -21.17 25.61
CA LEU A 57 13.19 -20.60 24.46
C LEU A 57 13.41 -21.41 23.18
N ASN A 58 14.61 -21.95 22.95
CA ASN A 58 14.85 -22.88 21.84
C ASN A 58 14.02 -24.17 21.96
N LYS A 59 13.81 -24.68 23.18
CA LYS A 59 12.94 -25.84 23.41
C LYS A 59 11.47 -25.49 23.15
N ILE A 60 11.01 -24.31 23.55
CA ILE A 60 9.67 -23.79 23.23
C ILE A 60 9.51 -23.69 21.71
N ASN A 61 10.46 -23.08 21.01
CA ASN A 61 10.42 -22.89 19.57
C ASN A 61 10.36 -24.24 18.84
N ARG A 62 11.21 -25.21 19.23
CA ARG A 62 11.22 -26.56 18.66
C ARG A 62 9.90 -27.30 18.88
N ALA A 63 9.28 -27.17 20.05
CA ALA A 63 7.96 -27.73 20.32
C ALA A 63 6.86 -27.03 19.50
N GLY A 64 6.94 -25.70 19.33
CA GLY A 64 6.07 -24.94 18.42
C GLY A 64 6.17 -25.37 16.97
N GLN A 65 7.38 -25.65 16.48
CA GLN A 65 7.61 -26.16 15.12
C GLN A 65 6.99 -27.56 14.94
N GLN A 66 7.15 -28.43 15.94
CA GLN A 66 6.51 -29.75 15.96
C GLN A 66 4.97 -29.63 15.93
N LEU A 67 4.38 -28.72 16.71
CA LEU A 67 2.94 -28.44 16.67
C LEU A 67 2.51 -28.01 15.27
N LEU A 68 3.25 -27.09 14.65
CA LEU A 68 2.93 -26.59 13.32
C LEU A 68 2.98 -27.71 12.27
N GLU A 69 4.03 -28.55 12.32
CA GLU A 69 4.18 -29.69 11.42
C GLU A 69 3.01 -30.66 11.57
N GLN A 70 2.65 -31.00 12.81
CA GLN A 70 1.48 -31.85 13.10
C GLN A 70 0.20 -31.23 12.55
N VAL A 71 -0.04 -29.93 12.74
CA VAL A 71 -1.21 -29.22 12.20
C VAL A 71 -1.23 -29.22 10.67
N ASN A 72 -0.07 -29.06 10.02
CA ASN A 72 0.06 -29.11 8.56
C ASN A 72 -0.21 -30.52 8.01
N GLN A 73 0.13 -31.57 8.76
CA GLN A 73 -0.12 -32.97 8.43
C GLN A 73 -1.55 -33.44 8.76
N LEU A 74 -2.40 -32.58 9.36
CA LEU A 74 -3.79 -32.96 9.65
C LEU A 74 -4.57 -33.22 8.35
N VAL A 75 -4.88 -34.51 8.15
CA VAL A 75 -5.83 -35.05 7.16
C VAL A 75 -7.17 -35.31 7.88
N THR A 76 -8.28 -35.35 7.12
CA THR A 76 -9.61 -35.64 7.68
C THR A 76 -9.58 -36.93 8.50
N PRO A 77 -9.86 -36.88 9.82
CA PRO A 77 -9.93 -38.10 10.61
C PRO A 77 -11.16 -38.89 10.17
N SER A 78 -10.96 -40.14 9.79
CA SER A 78 -12.02 -41.07 9.39
C SER A 78 -12.48 -41.94 10.56
N SER A 79 -11.79 -41.89 11.70
CA SER A 79 -12.07 -42.69 12.89
C SER A 79 -11.86 -41.94 14.20
N SER A 80 -12.60 -42.34 15.25
CA SER A 80 -12.39 -41.84 16.63
C SER A 80 -10.97 -42.14 17.15
N ALA A 81 -10.31 -43.17 16.62
CA ALA A 81 -8.93 -43.50 16.95
C ALA A 81 -7.94 -42.47 16.39
N GLU A 82 -8.14 -42.05 15.14
CA GLU A 82 -7.35 -40.97 14.51
C GLU A 82 -7.54 -39.63 15.23
N VAL A 83 -8.76 -39.29 15.63
CA VAL A 83 -9.04 -38.09 16.42
C VAL A 83 -8.29 -38.12 17.76
N SER A 84 -8.26 -39.27 18.42
CA SER A 84 -7.54 -39.45 19.69
C SER A 84 -6.02 -39.37 19.50
N GLN A 85 -5.51 -39.91 18.39
CA GLN A 85 -4.09 -39.87 18.05
C GLN A 85 -3.62 -38.45 17.72
N ILE A 86 -4.39 -37.70 16.93
CA ILE A 86 -4.17 -36.28 16.64
C ILE A 86 -4.16 -35.45 17.93
N ARG A 87 -5.14 -35.69 18.82
CA ARG A 87 -5.20 -34.99 20.11
C ARG A 87 -3.95 -35.23 20.94
N HIS A 88 -3.49 -36.48 21.00
CA HIS A 88 -2.29 -36.82 21.74
C HIS A 88 -1.03 -36.21 21.12
N SER A 89 -0.91 -36.26 19.78
CA SER A 89 0.24 -35.74 19.06
C SER A 89 0.37 -34.21 19.16
N LEU A 90 -0.76 -33.49 19.26
CA LEU A 90 -0.78 -32.05 19.54
C LEU A 90 -0.56 -31.73 21.02
N ARG A 91 -1.16 -32.51 21.95
CA ARG A 91 -1.08 -32.23 23.40
C ARG A 91 0.33 -32.40 23.96
N SER A 92 1.10 -33.38 23.49
CA SER A 92 2.47 -33.64 23.97
C SER A 92 3.40 -32.43 23.80
N PRO A 93 3.67 -31.94 22.57
CA PRO A 93 4.52 -30.76 22.38
C PRO A 93 3.91 -29.48 22.99
N LEU A 94 2.58 -29.35 23.05
CA LEU A 94 1.94 -28.22 23.74
C LEU A 94 2.23 -28.20 25.25
N THR A 95 2.25 -29.37 25.89
CA THR A 95 2.60 -29.49 27.32
C THR A 95 4.04 -29.05 27.58
N VAL A 96 4.94 -29.33 26.65
CA VAL A 96 6.34 -28.88 26.70
C VAL A 96 6.42 -27.35 26.61
N VAL A 97 5.67 -26.73 25.69
CA VAL A 97 5.61 -25.27 25.58
C VAL A 97 5.13 -24.65 26.88
N ILE A 98 4.01 -25.15 27.45
CA ILE A 98 3.44 -24.62 28.70
C ILE A 98 4.47 -24.73 29.83
N GLY A 99 5.05 -25.91 30.04
CA GLY A 99 5.99 -26.13 31.14
C GLY A 99 7.23 -25.25 31.08
N TYR A 100 7.85 -25.09 29.90
CA TYR A 100 9.00 -24.19 29.76
C TYR A 100 8.62 -22.71 29.84
N THR A 101 7.42 -22.34 29.40
CA THR A 101 6.93 -20.96 29.55
C THR A 101 6.70 -20.62 31.01
N GLU A 102 6.14 -21.54 31.81
CA GLU A 102 5.96 -21.36 33.25
C GLU A 102 7.30 -21.20 33.99
N LEU A 103 8.29 -22.04 33.66
CA LEU A 103 9.64 -21.91 34.22
C LEU A 103 10.29 -20.57 33.87
N LEU A 104 10.13 -20.09 32.62
CA LEU A 104 10.69 -18.80 32.21
C LEU A 104 9.99 -17.61 32.87
N LEU A 105 8.70 -17.70 33.17
CA LEU A 105 7.96 -16.62 33.85
C LEU A 105 8.48 -16.34 35.26
N GLU A 106 9.02 -17.36 35.94
CA GLU A 106 9.59 -17.22 37.29
C GLU A 106 10.96 -16.51 37.30
N GLU A 107 11.74 -16.64 36.23
CA GLU A 107 13.13 -16.18 36.16
C GLU A 107 13.30 -14.87 35.34
N MET A 108 12.44 -14.59 34.36
CA MET A 108 12.62 -13.45 33.45
C MET A 108 12.22 -12.10 34.04
N LYS A 109 12.88 -11.03 33.55
CA LYS A 109 12.56 -9.62 33.86
C LYS A 109 11.13 -9.26 33.42
N ALA A 110 10.49 -8.37 34.18
CA ALA A 110 9.09 -7.93 33.98
C ALA A 110 8.77 -7.43 32.56
N GLU A 111 9.72 -6.78 31.89
CA GLU A 111 9.53 -6.27 30.52
C GLU A 111 9.28 -7.42 29.51
N ARG A 112 9.99 -8.54 29.68
CA ARG A 112 9.88 -9.74 28.81
C ARG A 112 8.79 -10.71 29.25
N GLN A 113 8.34 -10.63 30.52
CA GLN A 113 7.22 -11.43 31.03
C GLN A 113 5.96 -11.22 30.20
N THR A 114 5.69 -10.00 29.71
CA THR A 114 4.53 -9.71 28.87
C THR A 114 4.45 -10.62 27.63
N ASP A 115 5.59 -10.89 26.99
CA ASP A 115 5.63 -11.74 25.79
C ASP A 115 5.53 -13.23 26.15
N LEU A 116 6.11 -13.66 27.27
CA LEU A 116 5.89 -15.00 27.82
C LEU A 116 4.42 -15.24 28.21
N GLU A 117 3.73 -14.24 28.75
CA GLU A 117 2.30 -14.33 29.07
C GLU A 117 1.44 -14.47 27.81
N ARG A 118 1.86 -13.86 26.70
CA ARG A 118 1.22 -14.05 25.39
C ARG A 118 1.45 -15.46 24.86
N ILE A 119 2.65 -16.03 25.02
CA ILE A 119 2.93 -17.43 24.70
C ILE A 119 2.06 -18.37 25.56
N ARG A 120 1.95 -18.10 26.87
CA ARG A 120 1.10 -18.87 27.80
C ARG A 120 -0.37 -18.80 27.37
N SER A 121 -0.88 -17.61 27.08
CA SER A 121 -2.26 -17.41 26.63
C SER A 121 -2.56 -18.15 25.32
N ALA A 122 -1.66 -18.05 24.34
CA ALA A 122 -1.78 -18.79 23.08
C ALA A 122 -1.77 -20.32 23.31
N SER A 123 -0.92 -20.80 24.22
CA SER A 123 -0.85 -22.23 24.56
C SER A 123 -2.14 -22.73 25.22
N GLN A 124 -2.75 -21.91 26.10
CA GLN A 124 -4.04 -22.22 26.74
C GLN A 124 -5.20 -22.21 25.73
N GLN A 125 -5.22 -21.24 24.82
CA GLN A 125 -6.20 -21.19 23.72
C GLN A 125 -6.11 -22.45 22.86
N MET A 126 -4.89 -22.86 22.49
CA MET A 126 -4.67 -24.08 21.72
C MET A 126 -5.14 -25.33 22.46
N LEU A 127 -4.89 -25.42 23.76
CA LEU A 127 -5.37 -26.55 24.58
C LEU A 127 -6.91 -26.63 24.55
N GLY A 128 -7.59 -25.49 24.70
CA GLY A 128 -9.04 -25.40 24.59
C GLY A 128 -9.55 -25.86 23.22
N LEU A 129 -8.90 -25.44 22.13
CA LEU A 129 -9.25 -25.89 20.78
C LEU A 129 -9.06 -27.40 20.60
N ILE A 130 -7.95 -27.95 21.11
CA ILE A 130 -7.67 -29.40 21.07
C ILE A 130 -8.74 -30.19 21.85
N GLU A 131 -9.21 -29.66 22.98
CA GLU A 131 -10.27 -30.27 23.78
C GLU A 131 -11.65 -30.15 23.12
N GLN A 132 -11.89 -29.11 22.33
CA GLN A 132 -13.13 -28.89 21.57
C GLN A 132 -13.28 -29.76 20.32
N ILE A 133 -12.23 -30.46 19.86
CA ILE A 133 -12.31 -31.44 18.76
C ILE A 133 -13.31 -32.61 19.07
N VAL A 134 -13.94 -32.62 20.25
CA VAL A 134 -14.76 -33.71 20.80
C VAL A 134 -16.23 -33.78 20.36
N LEU A 135 -16.83 -32.83 19.63
CA LEU A 135 -18.30 -32.84 19.44
C LEU A 135 -18.80 -33.11 18.01
N VAL A 136 -18.31 -34.18 17.37
CA VAL A 136 -19.08 -34.83 16.31
C VAL A 136 -19.23 -36.29 16.69
N GLU A 137 -20.33 -36.60 17.38
CA GLU A 137 -20.79 -37.96 17.59
C GLU A 137 -20.99 -38.62 16.22
N THR A 138 -20.22 -39.67 15.94
CA THR A 138 -20.54 -40.61 14.88
C THR A 138 -21.00 -41.92 15.48
N ASP A 139 -22.26 -42.21 15.16
CA ASP A 139 -22.99 -43.47 15.26
C ASP A 139 -22.05 -44.70 15.20
N PRO A 140 -22.09 -45.61 16.19
CA PRO A 140 -21.02 -46.57 16.39
C PRO A 140 -21.30 -47.84 15.59
N GLN A 141 -21.04 -47.88 14.27
CA GLN A 141 -20.71 -49.13 13.56
C GLN A 141 -19.86 -48.84 12.30
N VAL A 142 -18.61 -49.32 12.30
CA VAL A 142 -18.00 -50.18 11.26
C VAL A 142 -16.52 -50.44 11.60
N SER A 143 -16.14 -51.69 11.39
CA SER A 143 -14.94 -52.40 11.82
C SER A 143 -13.59 -51.96 11.22
N GLN A 144 -12.57 -52.22 12.05
CA GLN A 144 -11.18 -52.60 11.75
C GLN A 144 -10.78 -52.85 10.28
N VAL A 145 -9.69 -52.19 9.84
CA VAL A 145 -8.61 -52.83 9.08
C VAL A 145 -7.25 -52.21 9.49
N THR A 146 -6.32 -53.05 9.88
CA THR A 146 -4.89 -52.80 10.12
C THR A 146 -4.09 -52.76 8.82
N GLY A 147 -3.08 -51.89 8.72
CA GLY A 147 -2.05 -51.97 7.67
C GLY A 147 -0.87 -51.04 7.95
N VAL A 148 0.28 -51.62 8.31
CA VAL A 148 1.58 -50.99 8.58
C VAL A 148 2.39 -50.84 7.29
N ALA A 149 3.13 -49.74 7.10
CA ALA A 149 4.49 -49.74 6.55
C ALA A 149 5.18 -48.36 6.67
N ALA A 150 6.38 -48.37 7.27
CA ALA A 150 7.44 -47.35 7.18
C ALA A 150 8.01 -47.28 5.75
N THR A 151 8.56 -46.17 5.25
CA THR A 151 9.96 -45.66 5.22
C THR A 151 9.96 -44.72 3.98
N ASP A 152 10.68 -43.62 3.80
CA ASP A 152 12.10 -43.33 4.02
C ASP A 152 12.34 -41.82 3.79
N VAL A 153 13.37 -41.25 4.42
CA VAL A 153 13.87 -39.88 4.21
C VAL A 153 15.21 -39.97 3.49
N ALA A 154 15.39 -39.21 2.41
CA ALA A 154 16.73 -38.74 2.00
C ALA A 154 16.67 -37.51 1.08
N PRO A 155 17.72 -36.65 1.06
CA PRO A 155 17.67 -35.25 0.67
C PRO A 155 18.28 -34.98 -0.71
N GLY A 156 18.07 -33.78 -1.24
CA GLY A 156 18.87 -33.29 -2.37
C GLY A 156 18.30 -32.04 -3.05
N SER A 157 19.01 -30.93 -2.85
CA SER A 157 19.47 -29.99 -3.90
C SER A 157 19.42 -28.55 -3.42
N GLU A 158 20.56 -28.14 -2.84
CA GLU A 158 20.95 -26.75 -2.69
C GLU A 158 21.06 -26.11 -4.09
N VAL A 159 20.40 -24.98 -4.28
CA VAL A 159 20.60 -24.11 -5.43
C VAL A 159 21.37 -22.89 -4.93
N GLU A 160 22.64 -22.82 -5.32
CA GLU A 160 23.48 -21.63 -5.21
C GLU A 160 22.85 -20.48 -5.99
N LEU A 161 22.48 -19.41 -5.28
CA LEU A 161 22.19 -18.12 -5.87
C LEU A 161 23.34 -17.18 -5.51
N GLY A 162 24.27 -17.06 -6.46
CA GLY A 162 25.21 -15.95 -6.49
C GLY A 162 24.46 -14.66 -6.78
N ALA A 163 24.66 -13.66 -5.92
CA ALA A 163 24.43 -12.27 -6.25
C ALA A 163 25.47 -11.41 -5.51
N SER A 164 26.57 -11.14 -6.21
CA SER A 164 27.39 -9.96 -5.99
C SER A 164 26.54 -8.72 -6.25
N GLY A 165 26.56 -7.77 -5.34
CA GLY A 165 25.81 -6.52 -5.44
C GLY A 165 25.89 -5.71 -4.16
N GLN A 166 27.10 -5.39 -3.71
CA GLN A 166 27.31 -4.34 -2.72
C GLN A 166 26.83 -3.01 -3.28
N ALA A 167 25.76 -2.47 -2.69
CA ALA A 167 25.55 -1.03 -2.60
C ALA A 167 24.85 -0.74 -1.26
N SER A 168 25.57 -0.03 -0.40
CA SER A 168 25.10 0.52 0.85
C SER A 168 23.96 1.51 0.59
N SER A 169 22.71 1.04 0.67
CA SER A 169 21.57 1.92 0.92
C SER A 169 21.42 2.04 2.44
N GLU A 170 21.56 3.24 2.98
CA GLU A 170 21.04 3.57 4.32
C GLU A 170 19.61 3.01 4.44
N ASP A 171 19.24 2.42 5.58
CA ASP A 171 17.97 1.69 5.74
C ASP A 171 16.79 2.57 5.31
N LEU A 172 16.24 2.35 4.10
CA LEU A 172 15.10 3.08 3.58
C LEU A 172 13.91 2.83 4.51
N THR A 173 13.55 3.85 5.27
CA THR A 173 12.35 3.85 6.11
C THR A 173 11.14 4.22 5.26
N GLY A 174 9.98 3.71 5.65
CA GLY A 174 8.76 3.86 4.88
C GLY A 174 7.54 3.67 5.77
N LYS A 175 6.40 4.15 5.30
CA LYS A 175 5.13 4.04 5.99
C LYS A 175 4.35 2.82 5.49
N ILE A 176 4.22 1.81 6.34
CA ILE A 176 3.69 0.50 5.98
C ILE A 176 2.31 0.30 6.60
N LEU A 177 1.34 -0.13 5.79
CA LEU A 177 0.04 -0.57 6.26
C LEU A 177 0.04 -2.11 6.40
N VAL A 178 -0.26 -2.62 7.58
CA VAL A 178 -0.44 -4.06 7.83
C VAL A 178 -1.92 -4.35 7.99
N VAL A 179 -2.44 -5.24 7.14
CA VAL A 179 -3.85 -5.63 7.12
C VAL A 179 -3.93 -7.14 7.35
N ASP A 180 -4.40 -7.53 8.52
CA ASP A 180 -4.53 -8.93 8.94
C ASP A 180 -5.64 -9.00 9.99
N ASP A 181 -6.52 -9.99 9.95
CA ASP A 181 -7.66 -10.08 10.88
C ASP A 181 -7.24 -10.54 12.28
N THR A 182 -6.07 -11.16 12.39
CA THR A 182 -5.54 -11.74 13.61
C THR A 182 -4.67 -10.73 14.35
N LEU A 183 -5.09 -10.37 15.58
CA LEU A 183 -4.39 -9.40 16.43
C LEU A 183 -2.91 -9.73 16.66
N ILE A 184 -2.61 -11.00 16.87
CA ILE A 184 -1.24 -11.50 17.10
C ILE A 184 -0.36 -11.22 15.88
N ASN A 185 -0.81 -11.53 14.67
CA ASN A 185 -0.06 -11.30 13.45
C ASN A 185 0.24 -9.81 13.26
N ARG A 186 -0.77 -8.95 13.50
CA ARG A 186 -0.62 -7.50 13.45
C ARG A 186 0.42 -6.99 14.44
N ASP A 187 0.39 -7.45 15.69
CA ASP A 187 1.33 -7.04 16.73
C ASP A 187 2.76 -7.50 16.43
N LEU A 188 2.96 -8.76 16.02
CA LEU A 188 4.26 -9.29 15.61
C LEU A 188 4.86 -8.53 14.43
N LEU A 189 4.05 -8.29 13.38
CA LEU A 189 4.48 -7.51 12.22
C LEU A 189 4.78 -6.06 12.60
N SER A 190 3.95 -5.40 13.41
CA SER A 190 4.18 -4.01 13.85
C SER A 190 5.52 -3.87 14.53
N ARG A 191 5.76 -4.67 15.58
CA ARG A 191 7.00 -4.64 16.35
C ARG A 191 8.21 -4.92 15.47
N ARG A 192 8.09 -5.87 14.54
CA ARG A 192 9.21 -6.23 13.65
C ARG A 192 9.58 -5.12 12.67
N LEU A 193 8.58 -4.42 12.14
CA LEU A 193 8.77 -3.33 11.19
C LEU A 193 9.22 -2.05 11.90
N GLU A 194 8.68 -1.76 13.08
CA GLU A 194 9.09 -0.62 13.90
C GLU A 194 10.54 -0.74 14.37
N ARG A 195 11.00 -1.95 14.74
CA ARG A 195 12.42 -2.23 15.03
C ARG A 195 13.34 -1.99 13.83
N GLN A 196 12.79 -1.99 12.61
CA GLN A 196 13.52 -1.66 11.37
C GLN A 196 13.40 -0.17 11.00
N GLY A 197 12.78 0.66 11.84
CA GLY A 197 12.62 2.09 11.62
C GLY A 197 11.41 2.49 10.76
N HIS A 198 10.55 1.54 10.36
CA HIS A 198 9.35 1.84 9.58
C HIS A 198 8.24 2.43 10.46
N THR A 199 7.41 3.28 9.87
CA THR A 199 6.17 3.75 10.50
C THR A 199 5.03 2.81 10.14
N VAL A 200 4.44 2.14 11.14
CA VAL A 200 3.41 1.12 10.88
C VAL A 200 2.01 1.64 11.22
N LYS A 201 1.03 1.30 10.39
CA LYS A 201 -0.39 1.36 10.74
C LYS A 201 -1.02 -0.01 10.60
N LEU A 202 -1.92 -0.33 11.50
CA LEU A 202 -2.59 -1.62 11.59
C LEU A 202 -4.04 -1.49 11.18
N SER A 203 -4.55 -2.49 10.47
CA SER A 203 -5.94 -2.64 10.10
C SER A 203 -6.39 -4.08 10.33
N GLU A 204 -7.56 -4.26 10.93
CA GLU A 204 -8.12 -5.59 11.22
C GLU A 204 -8.97 -6.17 10.08
N ASN A 205 -9.29 -5.37 9.06
CA ASN A 205 -10.06 -5.80 7.90
C ASN A 205 -9.86 -4.86 6.69
N GLY A 206 -10.39 -5.27 5.54
CA GLY A 206 -10.28 -4.49 4.30
C GLY A 206 -11.00 -3.14 4.32
N GLN A 207 -12.13 -3.01 5.03
CA GLN A 207 -12.88 -1.75 5.11
C GLN A 207 -12.12 -0.68 5.89
N GLN A 208 -11.55 -1.04 7.04
CA GLN A 208 -10.69 -0.14 7.81
C GLN A 208 -9.42 0.20 7.02
N ALA A 209 -8.88 -0.74 6.23
CA ALA A 209 -7.72 -0.48 5.39
C ALA A 209 -8.02 0.59 4.33
N LEU A 210 -9.21 0.56 3.71
CA LEU A 210 -9.65 1.58 2.76
C LEU A 210 -9.77 2.96 3.41
N GLN A 211 -10.39 3.05 4.59
CA GLN A 211 -10.47 4.33 5.32
C GLN A 211 -9.09 4.91 5.62
N LEU A 212 -8.13 4.05 5.96
CA LEU A 212 -6.74 4.45 6.17
C LEU A 212 -6.12 4.92 4.85
N LEU A 213 -6.28 4.18 3.75
CA LEU A 213 -5.76 4.54 2.42
C LEU A 213 -6.34 5.86 1.87
N GLU A 214 -7.56 6.22 2.26
CA GLU A 214 -8.17 7.51 1.94
C GLU A 214 -7.62 8.66 2.79
N SER A 215 -7.42 8.43 4.09
CA SER A 215 -7.00 9.47 5.03
C SER A 215 -5.50 9.80 4.98
N GLN A 216 -4.67 8.88 4.50
CA GLN A 216 -3.22 8.99 4.57
C GLN A 216 -2.52 8.18 3.46
N SER A 217 -1.32 8.63 3.07
CA SER A 217 -0.46 7.91 2.13
C SER A 217 0.32 6.77 2.80
N PHE A 218 0.65 5.76 2.01
CA PHE A 218 1.45 4.60 2.38
C PHE A 218 2.46 4.23 1.29
N ASP A 219 3.58 3.67 1.72
CA ASP A 219 4.68 3.23 0.87
C ASP A 219 4.64 1.75 0.56
N LEU A 220 3.98 0.96 1.40
CA LEU A 220 3.82 -0.47 1.22
C LEU A 220 2.58 -0.94 1.96
N VAL A 221 1.90 -1.95 1.41
CA VAL A 221 0.85 -2.68 2.12
C VAL A 221 1.24 -4.14 2.27
N LEU A 222 1.22 -4.64 3.50
CA LEU A 222 1.25 -6.07 3.81
C LEU A 222 -0.19 -6.52 4.02
N LEU A 223 -0.66 -7.47 3.20
CA LEU A 223 -2.07 -7.83 3.12
C LEU A 223 -2.29 -9.32 3.30
N ASP A 224 -3.05 -9.71 4.31
CA ASP A 224 -3.50 -11.08 4.46
C ASP A 224 -4.49 -11.47 3.36
N VAL A 225 -4.36 -12.68 2.81
CA VAL A 225 -5.28 -13.20 1.79
C VAL A 225 -6.62 -13.56 2.41
N ILE A 226 -6.62 -14.26 3.55
CA ILE A 226 -7.84 -14.80 4.15
C ILE A 226 -8.28 -13.86 5.26
N MET A 227 -9.38 -13.14 5.05
CA MET A 227 -9.99 -12.28 6.07
C MET A 227 -11.52 -12.33 5.99
N PRO A 228 -12.23 -12.17 7.13
CA PRO A 228 -13.69 -12.05 7.14
C PRO A 228 -14.16 -10.73 6.53
N LYS A 229 -15.42 -10.70 6.08
CA LYS A 229 -16.12 -9.58 5.43
C LYS A 229 -15.60 -9.22 4.03
N MET A 230 -14.34 -8.77 3.94
CA MET A 230 -13.69 -8.38 2.68
C MET A 230 -12.37 -9.11 2.57
N ASN A 231 -12.23 -9.94 1.53
CA ASN A 231 -11.03 -10.75 1.32
C ASN A 231 -9.87 -9.86 0.83
N GLY A 232 -8.62 -10.23 1.16
CA GLY A 232 -7.44 -9.51 0.69
C GLY A 232 -7.34 -9.39 -0.83
N LEU A 233 -7.81 -10.39 -1.57
CA LEU A 233 -7.84 -10.33 -3.04
C LEU A 233 -8.78 -9.24 -3.58
N GLU A 234 -9.90 -9.00 -2.91
CA GLU A 234 -10.85 -7.94 -3.28
C GLU A 234 -10.24 -6.57 -3.01
N LEU A 235 -9.54 -6.42 -1.87
CA LEU A 235 -8.85 -5.18 -1.52
C LEU A 235 -7.71 -4.90 -2.50
N LEU A 236 -6.92 -5.92 -2.86
CA LEU A 236 -5.86 -5.79 -3.85
C LEU A 236 -6.41 -5.27 -5.18
N ARG A 237 -7.50 -5.86 -5.69
CA ARG A 237 -8.14 -5.42 -6.93
C ARG A 237 -8.56 -3.96 -6.85
N LEU A 238 -9.27 -3.58 -5.78
CA LEU A 238 -9.73 -2.21 -5.59
C LEU A 238 -8.55 -1.21 -5.52
N MET A 239 -7.46 -1.59 -4.85
CA MET A 239 -6.24 -0.78 -4.82
C MET A 239 -5.62 -0.62 -6.21
N LYS A 240 -5.57 -1.67 -7.03
CA LYS A 240 -4.99 -1.63 -8.37
C LYS A 240 -5.86 -0.92 -9.41
N ASP A 241 -7.17 -0.93 -9.22
CA ASP A 241 -8.10 -0.19 -10.08
C ASP A 241 -8.19 1.31 -9.73
N THR A 242 -7.75 1.70 -8.52
CA THR A 242 -7.81 3.09 -8.06
C THR A 242 -6.54 3.86 -8.45
N PRO A 243 -6.62 4.96 -9.23
CA PRO A 243 -5.45 5.70 -9.73
C PRO A 243 -4.46 6.19 -8.66
N ASN A 244 -4.95 6.48 -7.46
CA ASN A 244 -4.14 6.98 -6.36
C ASN A 244 -3.41 5.87 -5.58
N TRP A 245 -3.86 4.61 -5.70
CA TRP A 245 -3.35 3.49 -4.92
C TRP A 245 -2.67 2.42 -5.77
N LYS A 246 -2.89 2.42 -7.09
CA LYS A 246 -2.38 1.40 -8.00
C LYS A 246 -0.86 1.22 -7.95
N ASP A 247 -0.14 2.31 -7.68
CA ASP A 247 1.31 2.36 -7.66
C ASP A 247 1.89 1.90 -6.30
N ILE A 248 1.05 1.76 -5.26
CA ILE A 248 1.48 1.27 -3.95
C ILE A 248 1.77 -0.24 -4.08
N PRO A 249 3.00 -0.70 -3.76
CA PRO A 249 3.32 -2.11 -3.75
C PRO A 249 2.52 -2.82 -2.66
N VAL A 250 2.03 -4.01 -3.00
CA VAL A 250 1.28 -4.86 -2.06
C VAL A 250 1.98 -6.20 -1.99
N ILE A 251 2.40 -6.60 -0.79
CA ILE A 251 2.92 -7.94 -0.50
C ILE A 251 1.79 -8.72 0.15
N MET A 252 1.36 -9.79 -0.53
CA MET A 252 0.35 -10.68 0.01
C MET A 252 0.99 -11.62 1.02
N ILE A 253 0.30 -11.88 2.13
CA ILE A 253 0.71 -12.83 3.16
C ILE A 253 -0.40 -13.87 3.27
N SER A 254 -0.07 -15.16 3.22
CA SER A 254 -1.10 -16.22 3.23
C SER A 254 -0.56 -17.54 3.78
N ALA A 255 -1.45 -18.43 4.19
CA ALA A 255 -1.08 -19.78 4.59
C ALA A 255 -0.59 -20.64 3.39
N LEU A 256 0.16 -21.70 3.71
CA LEU A 256 0.98 -22.53 2.81
C LEU A 256 0.27 -23.29 1.66
N ASP A 257 -1.06 -23.28 1.57
CA ASP A 257 -1.76 -24.42 0.92
C ASP A 257 -2.14 -24.25 -0.56
N GLU A 258 -1.83 -23.15 -1.27
CA GLU A 258 -2.12 -23.05 -2.73
C GLU A 258 -1.08 -22.22 -3.49
N VAL A 259 -0.16 -22.89 -4.20
CA VAL A 259 0.74 -22.24 -5.19
C VAL A 259 -0.07 -21.48 -6.24
N GLU A 260 -1.26 -21.98 -6.59
CA GLU A 260 -2.23 -21.29 -7.46
C GLU A 260 -2.71 -19.95 -6.87
N SER A 261 -2.84 -19.85 -5.55
CA SER A 261 -3.18 -18.60 -4.88
C SER A 261 -2.07 -17.57 -4.99
N ALA A 262 -0.80 -17.99 -4.93
CA ALA A 262 0.35 -17.10 -5.13
C ALA A 262 0.38 -16.54 -6.56
N VAL A 263 0.22 -17.40 -7.58
CA VAL A 263 0.17 -16.99 -8.99
C VAL A 263 -0.96 -15.99 -9.21
N ARG A 264 -2.16 -16.29 -8.70
CA ARG A 264 -3.33 -15.43 -8.81
C ARG A 264 -3.12 -14.06 -8.14
N CYS A 265 -2.41 -14.00 -7.01
CA CYS A 265 -2.07 -12.73 -6.37
C CYS A 265 -1.19 -11.87 -7.28
N ILE A 266 -0.15 -12.45 -7.88
CA ILE A 266 0.78 -11.75 -8.77
C ILE A 266 0.05 -11.27 -10.04
N GLU A 267 -0.80 -12.11 -10.63
CA GLU A 267 -1.61 -11.73 -11.81
C GLU A 267 -2.58 -10.58 -11.53
N LEU A 268 -3.08 -10.47 -10.30
CA LEU A 268 -3.92 -9.35 -9.86
C LEU A 268 -3.12 -8.07 -9.53
N GLY A 269 -1.79 -8.12 -9.68
CA GLY A 269 -0.91 -6.97 -9.50
C GLY A 269 -0.26 -6.89 -8.11
N ALA A 270 -0.31 -7.94 -7.30
CA ALA A 270 0.56 -8.00 -6.11
C ALA A 270 2.03 -7.91 -6.55
N GLU A 271 2.82 -7.16 -5.79
CA GLU A 271 4.24 -7.01 -6.07
C GLU A 271 5.00 -8.26 -5.60
N ASP A 272 4.53 -8.89 -4.52
CA ASP A 272 5.12 -10.13 -4.02
C ASP A 272 4.14 -10.93 -3.14
N TYR A 273 4.53 -12.16 -2.76
CA TYR A 273 3.75 -13.09 -1.95
C TYR A 273 4.60 -13.87 -0.94
N LEU A 274 4.24 -13.81 0.34
CA LEU A 274 4.88 -14.52 1.45
C LEU A 274 3.96 -15.56 2.10
N THR A 275 4.50 -16.73 2.40
CA THR A 275 3.79 -17.78 3.14
C THR A 275 3.91 -17.57 4.65
N LYS A 276 2.85 -17.88 5.39
CA LYS A 276 2.83 -18.02 6.85
C LYS A 276 3.18 -19.47 7.22
N PRO A 277 4.06 -19.70 8.21
CA PRO A 277 4.86 -18.70 8.93
C PRO A 277 5.93 -18.10 8.00
N PHE A 278 6.15 -16.78 8.06
CA PHE A 278 7.08 -16.09 7.18
C PHE A 278 8.48 -16.05 7.80
N ASN A 279 9.50 -16.29 6.97
CA ASN A 279 10.89 -16.10 7.38
C ASN A 279 11.19 -14.60 7.49
N THR A 280 11.71 -14.18 8.63
CA THR A 280 11.90 -12.77 8.94
C THR A 280 12.99 -12.07 8.11
N ILE A 281 14.01 -12.82 7.71
CA ILE A 281 15.05 -12.35 6.79
C ILE A 281 14.44 -12.11 5.41
N LEU A 282 13.60 -13.05 4.96
CA LEU A 282 12.91 -12.95 3.68
C LEU A 282 11.90 -11.79 3.67
N LEU A 283 11.13 -11.61 4.75
CA LEU A 283 10.22 -10.47 4.92
C LEU A 283 10.98 -9.15 4.78
N LYS A 284 12.09 -8.97 5.51
CA LYS A 284 12.91 -7.75 5.44
C LYS A 284 13.42 -7.49 4.02
N ALA A 285 13.97 -8.51 3.37
CA ALA A 285 14.51 -8.38 2.02
C ALA A 285 13.45 -7.93 1.00
N ARG A 286 12.24 -8.51 1.06
CA ARG A 286 11.14 -8.19 0.14
C ARG A 286 10.55 -6.81 0.38
N ILE A 287 10.40 -6.41 1.65
CA ILE A 287 9.97 -5.06 2.02
C ILE A 287 10.96 -4.03 1.46
N LYS A 288 12.26 -4.24 1.68
CA LYS A 288 13.31 -3.37 1.17
C LYS A 288 13.24 -3.23 -0.35
N ALA A 289 13.17 -4.34 -1.08
CA ALA A 289 13.05 -4.33 -2.53
C ALA A 289 11.81 -3.56 -3.02
N CYS A 290 10.66 -3.74 -2.37
CA CYS A 290 9.43 -3.04 -2.71
C CYS A 290 9.53 -1.52 -2.43
N LEU A 291 10.10 -1.15 -1.29
CA LEU A 291 10.27 0.26 -0.91
C LEU A 291 11.27 0.98 -1.84
N GLU A 292 12.39 0.34 -2.19
CA GLU A 292 13.34 0.88 -3.17
C GLU A 292 12.69 1.09 -4.53
N LYS A 293 11.93 0.10 -5.02
CA LYS A 293 11.20 0.19 -6.28
C LYS A 293 10.17 1.31 -6.26
N LYS A 294 9.42 1.46 -5.17
CA LYS A 294 8.46 2.56 -5.00
C LYS A 294 9.18 3.91 -4.99
N TYR A 295 10.24 4.05 -4.19
CA TYR A 295 11.01 5.27 -4.08
C TYR A 295 11.52 5.73 -5.46
N LEU A 296 12.08 4.81 -6.25
CA LEU A 296 12.54 5.11 -7.60
C LEU A 296 11.39 5.54 -8.54
N ARG A 297 10.24 4.87 -8.47
CA ARG A 297 9.05 5.23 -9.26
C ARG A 297 8.49 6.60 -8.90
N ASP A 298 8.41 6.91 -7.61
CA ASP A 298 7.92 8.21 -7.13
C ASP A 298 8.88 9.33 -7.54
N GLN A 299 10.19 9.08 -7.45
CA GLN A 299 11.21 10.01 -7.92
C GLN A 299 11.15 10.25 -9.43
N GLU A 300 10.97 9.19 -10.23
CA GLU A 300 10.80 9.29 -11.69
C GLU A 300 9.54 10.09 -12.04
N ARG A 301 8.41 9.81 -11.39
CA ARG A 301 7.15 10.52 -11.63
C ARG A 301 7.28 12.00 -11.28
N GLN A 302 7.93 12.31 -10.16
CA GLN A 302 8.18 13.69 -9.76
C GLN A 302 9.08 14.41 -10.78
N TYR A 303 10.10 13.74 -11.29
CA TYR A 303 10.97 14.27 -12.33
C TYR A 303 10.19 14.54 -13.63
N LEU A 304 9.41 13.57 -14.12
CA LEU A 304 8.59 13.72 -15.33
C LEU A 304 7.56 14.85 -15.20
N HIS A 305 6.93 14.98 -14.02
CA HIS A 305 6.00 16.07 -13.74
C HIS A 305 6.68 17.44 -13.85
N GLN A 306 7.89 17.58 -13.30
CA GLN A 306 8.65 18.83 -13.39
C GLN A 306 9.08 19.16 -14.82
N VAL A 307 9.47 18.15 -15.60
CA VAL A 307 9.75 18.34 -17.03
C VAL A 307 8.48 18.79 -17.77
N ALA A 308 7.33 18.21 -17.47
CA ALA A 308 6.05 18.64 -18.04
C ALA A 308 5.71 20.09 -17.68
N CYS A 309 5.93 20.52 -16.43
CA CYS A 309 5.75 21.92 -16.05
C CYS A 309 6.65 22.87 -16.85
N LEU A 310 7.90 22.49 -17.11
CA LEU A 310 8.82 23.28 -17.94
C LEU A 310 8.37 23.35 -19.40
N THR A 311 7.90 22.25 -19.99
CA THR A 311 7.43 22.25 -21.38
C THR A 311 6.12 23.02 -21.53
N GLU A 312 5.20 22.93 -20.57
CA GLU A 312 3.97 23.74 -20.53
C GLU A 312 4.28 25.23 -20.39
N ALA A 313 5.21 25.60 -19.51
CA ALA A 313 5.67 26.98 -19.39
C ALA A 313 6.27 27.49 -20.70
N ALA A 314 7.06 26.67 -21.40
CA ALA A 314 7.62 27.04 -22.69
C ALA A 314 6.54 27.29 -23.75
N ALA A 315 5.54 26.39 -23.85
CA ALA A 315 4.40 26.59 -24.74
C ALA A 315 3.56 27.82 -24.37
N ALA A 316 3.42 28.13 -23.07
CA ALA A 316 2.69 29.31 -22.61
C ALA A 316 3.39 30.62 -22.99
N VAL A 317 4.72 30.64 -23.07
CA VAL A 317 5.49 31.79 -23.60
C VAL A 317 5.20 32.01 -25.08
N GLU A 318 5.20 30.94 -25.89
CA GLU A 318 4.85 31.05 -27.32
C GLU A 318 3.41 31.53 -27.53
N GLY A 319 2.49 31.14 -26.64
CA GLY A 319 1.08 31.56 -26.68
C GLY A 319 0.76 32.89 -25.99
N ALA A 320 1.77 33.65 -25.53
CA ALA A 320 1.62 34.90 -24.77
C ALA A 320 0.73 34.81 -23.50
N LYS A 321 0.67 33.63 -22.88
CA LYS A 321 -0.11 33.34 -21.65
C LYS A 321 0.76 32.96 -20.45
N PHE A 322 2.07 33.20 -20.55
CA PHE A 322 3.02 32.82 -19.52
C PHE A 322 2.75 33.55 -18.20
N GLN A 323 2.81 32.80 -17.09
CA GLN A 323 2.72 33.32 -15.73
C GLN A 323 4.07 33.14 -15.04
N PRO A 324 4.70 34.21 -14.52
CA PRO A 324 6.03 34.13 -13.92
C PRO A 324 6.14 33.10 -12.80
N ASP A 325 5.07 32.87 -12.03
CA ASP A 325 5.08 31.97 -10.87
C ASP A 325 4.90 30.49 -11.24
N SER A 326 4.58 30.17 -12.50
CA SER A 326 4.26 28.78 -12.91
C SER A 326 5.45 27.81 -12.77
N LEU A 327 6.67 28.32 -12.66
CA LEU A 327 7.90 27.54 -12.50
C LEU A 327 8.55 27.68 -11.12
N ALA A 328 7.91 28.38 -10.17
CA ALA A 328 8.51 28.69 -8.88
C ALA A 328 8.95 27.44 -8.10
N GLU A 329 8.16 26.36 -8.15
CA GLU A 329 8.49 25.09 -7.48
C GLU A 329 9.71 24.40 -8.10
N VAL A 330 9.76 24.29 -9.43
CA VAL A 330 10.91 23.70 -10.15
C VAL A 330 12.17 24.55 -9.95
N ALA A 331 12.02 25.89 -9.91
CA ALA A 331 13.10 26.85 -9.71
C ALA A 331 13.75 26.80 -8.32
N GLN A 332 13.13 26.16 -7.31
CA GLN A 332 13.74 25.99 -5.98
C GLN A 332 14.80 24.87 -5.95
N ARG A 333 14.83 24.00 -6.96
CA ARG A 333 15.78 22.88 -7.01
C ARG A 333 17.23 23.37 -7.19
N GLN A 334 18.17 22.62 -6.65
CA GLN A 334 19.61 22.92 -6.74
C GLN A 334 20.31 22.22 -7.93
N ASP A 335 19.57 21.42 -8.70
CA ASP A 335 20.07 20.65 -9.84
C ASP A 335 19.96 21.42 -11.18
N ALA A 336 20.39 20.78 -12.27
CA ALA A 336 20.34 21.35 -13.61
C ALA A 336 18.92 21.75 -14.05
N LEU A 337 17.89 21.00 -13.62
CA LEU A 337 16.50 21.37 -13.89
C LEU A 337 16.11 22.68 -13.19
N GLY A 338 16.47 22.83 -11.92
CA GLY A 338 16.21 24.08 -11.19
C GLY A 338 16.98 25.26 -11.77
N GLN A 339 18.20 25.06 -12.23
CA GLN A 339 18.96 26.09 -12.95
C GLN A 339 18.26 26.48 -14.25
N LEU A 340 17.85 25.49 -15.06
CA LEU A 340 17.12 25.73 -16.31
C LEU A 340 15.80 26.48 -16.07
N ALA A 341 15.04 26.09 -15.04
CA ALA A 341 13.81 26.75 -14.65
C ALA A 341 14.01 28.24 -14.31
N ARG A 342 15.04 28.56 -13.51
CA ARG A 342 15.38 29.96 -13.15
C ARG A 342 15.78 30.78 -14.37
N VAL A 343 16.62 30.23 -15.24
CA VAL A 343 17.05 30.90 -16.48
C VAL A 343 15.86 31.15 -17.40
N PHE A 344 15.02 30.12 -17.59
CA PHE A 344 13.83 30.21 -18.42
C PHE A 344 12.83 31.24 -17.88
N GLN A 345 12.56 31.22 -16.58
CA GLN A 345 11.67 32.17 -15.90
C GLN A 345 12.15 33.63 -16.08
N HIS A 346 13.45 33.87 -15.96
CA HIS A 346 14.03 35.19 -16.18
C HIS A 346 13.88 35.66 -17.64
N MET A 347 14.25 34.80 -18.61
CA MET A 347 14.14 35.11 -20.04
C MET A 347 12.69 35.33 -20.46
N ALA A 348 11.78 34.45 -20.03
CA ALA A 348 10.35 34.53 -20.33
C ALA A 348 9.72 35.82 -19.78
N ALA A 349 10.07 36.20 -18.55
CA ALA A 349 9.61 37.44 -17.94
C ALA A 349 10.10 38.68 -18.71
N GLU A 350 11.35 38.68 -19.17
CA GLU A 350 11.91 39.78 -19.96
C GLU A 350 11.22 39.90 -21.33
N VAL A 351 11.04 38.78 -22.04
CA VAL A 351 10.35 38.73 -23.34
C VAL A 351 8.91 39.22 -23.19
N TYR A 352 8.17 38.70 -22.21
CA TYR A 352 6.78 39.10 -21.96
C TYR A 352 6.68 40.59 -21.59
N GLY A 353 7.57 41.08 -20.72
CA GLY A 353 7.61 42.50 -20.36
C GLY A 353 8.00 43.42 -21.52
N ARG A 354 8.78 42.94 -22.49
CA ARG A 354 9.08 43.66 -23.74
C ARG A 354 7.87 43.69 -24.67
N GLU A 355 7.18 42.56 -24.83
CA GLU A 355 6.01 42.46 -25.70
C GLU A 355 4.85 43.34 -25.21
N GLN A 356 4.57 43.35 -23.90
CA GLN A 356 3.55 44.25 -23.34
C GLN A 356 3.87 45.72 -23.58
N ARG A 357 5.14 46.14 -23.41
CA ARG A 357 5.57 47.52 -23.70
C ARG A 357 5.36 47.88 -25.18
N LEU A 358 5.73 46.97 -26.08
CA LEU A 358 5.51 47.17 -27.52
C LEU A 358 4.03 47.26 -27.87
N GLN A 359 3.18 46.40 -27.30
CA GLN A 359 1.74 46.46 -27.52
C GLN A 359 1.14 47.77 -27.01
N GLN A 360 1.55 48.25 -25.83
CA GLN A 360 1.12 49.54 -25.30
C GLN A 360 1.55 50.70 -26.21
N GLN A 361 2.78 50.68 -26.71
CA GLN A 361 3.27 51.69 -27.66
C GLN A 361 2.46 51.68 -28.97
N ILE A 362 2.19 50.50 -29.54
CA ILE A 362 1.36 50.36 -30.75
C ILE A 362 -0.06 50.88 -30.51
N GLN A 363 -0.64 50.59 -29.34
CA GLN A 363 -1.95 51.06 -28.95
C GLN A 363 -1.99 52.59 -28.87
N GLN A 364 -0.97 53.19 -28.25
CA GLN A 364 -0.86 54.64 -28.10
C GLN A 364 -0.65 55.34 -29.44
N LEU A 365 0.24 54.81 -30.29
CA LEU A 365 0.45 55.29 -31.66
C LEU A 365 -0.84 55.21 -32.50
N LYS A 366 -1.63 54.13 -32.37
CA LYS A 366 -2.94 54.03 -33.04
C LYS A 366 -3.90 55.14 -32.61
N ILE A 367 -3.95 55.44 -31.30
CA ILE A 367 -4.81 56.51 -30.77
C ILE A 367 -4.38 57.87 -31.31
N GLU A 368 -3.07 58.16 -31.31
CA GLU A 368 -2.54 59.42 -31.85
C GLU A 368 -2.84 59.58 -33.35
N ILE A 369 -2.62 58.52 -34.15
CA ILE A 369 -2.91 58.55 -35.59
C ILE A 369 -4.41 58.78 -35.85
N ASP A 370 -5.30 58.12 -35.10
CA ASP A 370 -6.74 58.30 -35.26
C ASP A 370 -7.20 59.71 -34.85
N GLN A 371 -6.57 60.29 -33.83
CA GLN A 371 -6.82 61.68 -33.45
C GLN A 371 -6.36 62.65 -34.55
N GLU A 372 -5.14 62.50 -35.06
CA GLU A 372 -4.64 63.34 -36.17
C GLU A 372 -5.50 63.23 -37.42
N LYS A 373 -5.94 62.01 -37.77
CA LYS A 373 -6.86 61.80 -38.90
C LYS A 373 -8.18 62.52 -38.70
N ARG A 374 -8.77 62.45 -37.50
CA ARG A 374 -10.01 63.20 -37.18
C ARG A 374 -9.79 64.70 -37.28
N VAL A 375 -8.68 65.21 -36.77
CA VAL A 375 -8.35 66.64 -36.85
C VAL A 375 -8.23 67.09 -38.31
N ARG A 376 -7.51 66.34 -39.16
CA ARG A 376 -7.46 66.62 -40.61
C ARG A 376 -8.82 66.58 -41.27
N GLN A 377 -9.65 65.59 -40.95
CA GLN A 377 -10.97 65.42 -41.54
C GLN A 377 -11.92 66.57 -41.14
N VAL A 378 -11.82 67.05 -39.89
CA VAL A 378 -12.54 68.25 -39.43
C VAL A 378 -12.01 69.50 -40.14
N ALA A 379 -10.70 69.64 -40.30
CA ALA A 379 -10.08 70.75 -41.04
C ALA A 379 -10.57 70.81 -42.50
N GLU A 380 -10.57 69.68 -43.21
CA GLU A 380 -11.10 69.57 -44.59
C GLU A 380 -12.57 69.98 -44.68
N ILE A 381 -13.41 69.60 -43.70
CA ILE A 381 -14.82 69.98 -43.66
C ILE A 381 -14.97 71.49 -43.41
N THR A 382 -14.20 72.06 -42.48
CA THR A 382 -14.23 73.50 -42.16
C THR A 382 -13.68 74.38 -43.29
N GLU A 383 -12.75 73.87 -44.10
CA GLU A 383 -12.19 74.57 -45.25
C GLU A 383 -13.01 74.40 -46.54
N SER A 384 -13.98 73.49 -46.54
CA SER A 384 -14.88 73.26 -47.67
C SER A 384 -15.64 74.53 -48.05
N GLY A 385 -15.87 74.73 -49.36
CA GLY A 385 -16.57 75.91 -49.88
C GLY A 385 -17.97 76.11 -49.27
N PHE A 386 -18.62 75.02 -48.85
CA PHE A 386 -19.91 75.05 -48.16
C PHE A 386 -19.84 75.71 -46.78
N PHE A 387 -18.81 75.43 -45.99
CA PHE A 387 -18.67 75.97 -44.63
C PHE A 387 -18.30 77.47 -44.65
N ARG A 388 -17.47 77.88 -45.63
CA ARG A 388 -17.15 79.29 -45.90
C ARG A 388 -18.39 80.10 -46.30
N ASP A 389 -19.24 79.56 -47.17
CA ASP A 389 -20.49 80.21 -47.58
C ASP A 389 -21.48 80.35 -46.40
N LEU A 390 -21.53 79.34 -45.52
CA LEU A 390 -22.35 79.37 -44.31
C LEU A 390 -21.86 80.42 -43.29
N GLN A 391 -20.54 80.56 -43.11
CA GLN A 391 -19.97 81.65 -42.30
C GLN A 391 -20.23 83.04 -42.89
N GLN A 392 -20.13 83.20 -44.20
CA GLN A 392 -20.45 84.47 -44.86
C GLN A 392 -21.92 84.86 -44.70
N ARG A 393 -22.85 83.91 -44.88
CA ARG A 393 -24.28 84.14 -44.63
C ARG A 393 -24.58 84.50 -43.18
N ALA A 394 -23.94 83.83 -42.22
CA ALA A 394 -24.09 84.15 -40.80
C ALA A 394 -23.53 85.55 -40.45
N ALA A 395 -22.40 85.94 -41.03
CA ALA A 395 -21.82 87.28 -40.85
C ALA A 395 -22.70 88.39 -41.45
N LEU A 396 -23.31 88.14 -42.61
CA LEU A 396 -24.27 89.06 -43.23
C LEU A 396 -25.51 89.24 -42.37
N LEU A 397 -26.05 88.17 -41.79
CA LEU A 397 -27.17 88.24 -40.85
C LEU A 397 -26.82 89.03 -39.59
N ARG A 398 -25.63 88.84 -39.00
CA ARG A 398 -25.16 89.63 -37.85
C ARG A 398 -25.00 91.12 -38.16
N LYS A 399 -24.48 91.46 -39.35
CA LYS A 399 -24.41 92.86 -39.79
C LYS A 399 -25.78 93.50 -39.95
N LYS A 400 -26.78 92.72 -40.40
CA LYS A 400 -28.16 93.18 -40.59
C LYS A 400 -28.87 93.41 -39.26
N VAL A 401 -28.62 92.56 -38.26
CA VAL A 401 -29.15 92.74 -36.90
C VAL A 401 -28.51 93.95 -36.19
N ASN A 402 -27.22 94.22 -36.40
CA ASN A 402 -26.56 95.40 -35.81
C ASN A 402 -26.83 96.71 -36.57
N SER A 403 -27.42 96.69 -37.76
CA SER A 403 -27.80 97.89 -38.52
C SER A 403 -29.25 98.33 -38.32
N ASP A 404 -30.08 97.50 -37.68
CA ASP A 404 -31.49 97.79 -37.38
C ASP A 404 -31.69 98.33 -35.93
N ASP A 405 -30.62 98.52 -35.15
CA ASP A 405 -30.65 98.93 -33.73
C ASP A 405 -29.94 100.28 -33.46
N GLY A 406 -29.86 101.16 -34.46
CA GLY A 406 -29.42 102.55 -34.36
C GLY A 406 -30.35 103.47 -35.13
#